data_AF-A0A2P5B592-F1
#
_entry.id   AF-A0A2P5B592-F1
#
_cell.length_a   1.000
_cell.length_b   1.000
_cell.length_c   1.000
_cell.angle_alpha   90.00
_cell.angle_beta   90.00
_cell.angle_gamma   90.00
#
_symmetry.space_group_name_H-M   'P 1'
#
loop_
_entity.id
_entity.type
_entity.pdbx_description
1 polymer ?
#
loop_
_entity_poly.entity_id
_entity_poly.type
_entity_poly.pdbx_seq_one_letter_code
_entity_poly.pdbx_strand_id
1 'polypeptide(L)'
;MIHVKDGNSAYIILEDANLWVGEYKRLHSLHQNQPPSPPSPVHWCPPNFGTLKANVDAALSKDGNFIGIRVIIRDYLEAVRGALYLVDYLELFLCF
;
A
#
# COMPACT_ATOMS: atom_id res chain seq x y z
N MET A 1 7.73 -12.51 -0.87
CA MET A 1 8.22 -12.90 -2.22
C MET A 1 7.00 -13.41 -2.97
N ILE A 2 6.50 -12.66 -3.96
CA ILE A 2 5.37 -13.09 -4.78
C ILE A 2 5.96 -13.82 -5.98
N HIS A 3 5.74 -15.14 -6.06
CA HIS A 3 6.07 -15.91 -7.24
C HIS A 3 4.94 -15.77 -8.25
N VAL A 4 5.18 -15.03 -9.33
CA VAL A 4 4.29 -15.03 -10.49
C VAL A 4 4.68 -16.23 -11.36
N LYS A 5 3.85 -17.27 -11.37
CA LYS A 5 3.99 -18.40 -12.29
C LYS A 5 3.42 -18.00 -13.66
N ASP A 6 4.17 -18.33 -14.70
CA ASP A 6 3.83 -18.05 -16.10
C ASP A 6 2.39 -18.45 -16.46
N GLY A 7 1.68 -17.52 -17.12
CA GLY A 7 0.52 -17.82 -17.96
C GLY A 7 -0.88 -17.60 -17.38
N ASN A 8 -1.04 -17.40 -16.06
CA ASN A 8 -2.35 -17.07 -15.48
C ASN A 8 -2.35 -15.64 -14.93
N SER A 9 -3.43 -14.90 -15.22
CA SER A 9 -3.69 -13.55 -14.74
C SER A 9 -3.28 -13.43 -13.27
N ALA A 10 -2.46 -12.42 -12.97
CA ALA A 10 -2.02 -12.13 -11.62
C ALA A 10 -3.25 -11.80 -10.76
N TYR A 11 -3.85 -12.81 -10.15
CA TYR A 11 -4.82 -12.63 -9.07
C TYR A 11 -4.04 -12.02 -7.91
N ILE A 12 -4.08 -10.70 -7.81
CA ILE A 12 -3.60 -9.97 -6.65
C ILE A 12 -4.55 -10.35 -5.52
N ILE A 13 -4.04 -11.07 -4.51
CA ILE A 13 -4.77 -11.41 -3.29
C ILE A 13 -5.01 -10.10 -2.52
N LEU A 14 -6.13 -9.43 -2.81
CA LEU A 14 -6.70 -8.31 -2.05
C LEU A 14 -7.58 -8.79 -0.89
N GLU A 15 -7.52 -10.07 -0.53
CA GLU A 15 -8.53 -10.73 0.30
C GLU A 15 -8.62 -10.19 1.74
N ASP A 16 -7.73 -9.31 2.20
CA ASP A 16 -7.67 -8.95 3.62
C ASP A 16 -7.51 -7.46 3.96
N ALA A 17 -7.64 -6.55 2.99
CA ALA A 17 -7.50 -5.10 3.24
C ALA A 17 -8.49 -4.59 4.32
N ASN A 18 -9.68 -5.20 4.41
CA ASN A 18 -10.69 -4.87 5.41
C ASN A 18 -10.23 -5.11 6.85
N LEU A 19 -9.45 -6.17 7.10
CA LEU A 19 -8.89 -6.47 8.42
C LEU A 19 -7.89 -5.41 8.85
N TRP A 20 -7.01 -4.99 7.93
CA TRP A 20 -6.05 -3.90 8.17
C TRP A 20 -6.73 -2.55 8.39
N VAL A 21 -7.79 -2.24 7.63
CA VAL A 21 -8.59 -1.01 7.81
C VAL A 21 -9.32 -1.02 9.16
N GLY A 22 -9.89 -2.16 9.55
CA GLY A 22 -10.53 -2.33 10.86
C GLY A 22 -9.56 -2.11 12.02
N GLU A 23 -8.37 -2.72 11.92
CA GLU A 23 -7.33 -2.58 12.94
C GLU A 23 -6.78 -1.15 13.01
N TYR A 24 -6.60 -0.49 11.86
CA TYR A 24 -6.25 0.94 11.82
C TYR A 24 -7.29 1.79 12.54
N LYS A 25 -8.59 1.64 12.21
CA LYS A 25 -9.66 2.40 12.86
C LYS A 25 -9.66 2.18 14.38
N ARG A 26 -9.46 0.93 14.82
CA ARG A 26 -9.36 0.56 16.24
C ARG A 26 -8.18 1.28 16.91
N LEU A 27 -6.99 1.20 16.33
CA LEU A 27 -5.76 1.82 16.86
C LEU A 27 -5.81 3.36 16.84
N HIS A 28 -6.38 3.94 15.79
CA HIS A 28 -6.52 5.39 15.64
C HIS A 28 -7.50 5.97 16.68
N SER A 29 -8.59 5.25 16.98
CA SER A 29 -9.53 5.59 18.06
C SER A 29 -8.86 5.59 19.44
N LEU A 30 -7.91 4.67 19.66
CA LEU A 30 -7.16 4.53 20.90
C LEU A 30 -6.08 5.61 21.10
N HIS A 31 -5.46 6.08 20.01
CA HIS A 31 -4.31 7.00 20.06
C HIS A 31 -4.64 8.48 19.84
N GLN A 32 -5.91 8.88 19.80
CA GLN A 32 -6.30 10.30 19.65
C GLN A 32 -5.66 11.25 20.69
N ASN A 33 -5.16 10.72 21.81
CA ASN A 33 -4.59 11.50 22.91
C ASN A 33 -3.05 11.57 22.94
N GLN A 34 -2.33 11.01 21.97
CA GLN A 34 -0.86 11.08 21.92
C GLN A 34 -0.34 11.70 20.62
N PRO A 35 0.60 12.66 20.70
CA PRO A 35 1.26 13.17 19.51
C PRO A 35 2.07 12.05 18.84
N PRO A 36 2.00 11.89 17.51
CA PRO A 36 2.73 10.85 16.81
C PRO A 36 4.24 11.07 16.97
N SER A 37 4.95 9.99 17.30
CA SER A 37 6.41 10.00 17.23
C SER A 37 6.84 10.18 15.77
N PRO A 38 7.94 10.92 15.50
CA PRO A 38 8.46 11.03 14.15
C PRO A 38 8.86 9.64 13.66
N PRO A 39 8.46 9.24 12.44
CA PRO A 39 8.84 7.96 11.89
C PRO A 39 10.35 7.89 11.74
N SER A 40 10.94 6.75 12.10
CA SER A 40 12.34 6.46 11.84
C SER A 40 12.63 6.60 10.34
N PRO A 41 13.81 7.11 9.93
CA PRO A 41 14.16 7.18 8.53
C PRO A 41 14.16 5.77 7.92
N VAL A 42 13.25 5.54 6.98
CA VAL A 42 13.24 4.29 6.19
C VAL A 42 14.28 4.44 5.08
N HIS A 43 15.38 3.69 5.19
CA HIS A 43 16.36 3.59 4.11
C HIS A 43 15.84 2.64 3.02
N TRP A 44 15.39 3.22 1.91
CA TRP A 44 14.95 2.45 0.76
C TRP A 44 16.16 1.94 -0.03
N CYS A 45 16.40 0.64 0.01
CA CYS A 45 17.37 0.00 -0.89
C CYS A 45 16.70 -0.48 -2.20
N PRO A 46 17.42 -0.45 -3.33
CA PRO A 46 16.99 -1.11 -4.56
C PRO A 46 16.72 -2.61 -4.34
N PRO A 47 15.80 -3.23 -5.10
CA PRO A 47 15.63 -4.67 -5.10
C PRO A 47 16.84 -5.39 -5.72
N ASN A 48 16.95 -6.70 -5.45
CA ASN A 48 17.97 -7.54 -6.06
C ASN A 48 17.74 -7.67 -7.57
N PHE A 49 18.81 -7.97 -8.32
CA PHE A 49 18.71 -8.26 -9.75
C PHE A 49 17.65 -9.33 -10.05
N GLY A 50 16.86 -9.13 -11.11
CA GLY A 50 15.76 -10.03 -11.50
C GLY A 50 14.51 -9.94 -10.63
N THR A 51 14.45 -9.00 -9.68
CA THR A 51 13.26 -8.77 -8.83
C THR A 51 12.70 -7.37 -8.97
N LEU A 52 11.42 -7.23 -8.64
CA LEU A 52 10.70 -5.95 -8.59
C LEU A 52 10.34 -5.63 -7.14
N LYS A 53 10.40 -4.34 -6.79
CA LYS A 53 9.95 -3.82 -5.50
C LYS A 53 8.70 -2.98 -5.69
N ALA A 54 7.61 -3.36 -5.04
CA ALA A 54 6.40 -2.54 -4.95
C ALA A 54 6.45 -1.76 -3.64
N ASN A 55 6.51 -0.42 -3.74
CA ASN A 55 6.31 0.47 -2.61
C ASN A 55 4.85 0.90 -2.61
N VAL A 56 4.18 0.73 -1.48
CA VAL A 56 2.79 1.13 -1.27
C VAL A 56 2.76 2.24 -0.23
N ASP A 57 2.06 3.31 -0.53
CA ASP A 57 1.74 4.39 0.40
C ASP A 57 0.23 4.59 0.45
N ALA A 58 -0.28 4.97 1.61
CA ALA A 58 -1.69 5.22 1.82
C ALA A 58 -1.89 6.50 2.63
N ALA A 59 -2.79 7.36 2.16
CA ALA A 59 -3.19 8.57 2.84
C ALA A 59 -4.68 8.51 3.14
N LEU A 60 -5.06 8.99 4.32
CA LEU A 60 -6.45 9.15 4.72
C LEU A 60 -6.78 10.64 4.82
N SER A 61 -7.98 11.03 4.42
CA SER A 61 -8.46 12.39 4.66
C SER A 61 -8.64 12.64 6.16
N LYS A 62 -8.63 13.92 6.57
CA LYS A 62 -8.78 14.31 7.99
C LYS A 62 -10.09 13.85 8.61
N ASP A 63 -11.14 13.81 7.81
CA ASP A 63 -12.47 13.30 8.18
C ASP A 63 -12.59 11.77 8.05
N GLY A 64 -11.55 11.10 7.53
CA GLY A 64 -11.50 9.65 7.38
C GLY A 64 -12.44 9.09 6.32
N ASN A 65 -13.00 9.93 5.45
CA ASN A 65 -13.97 9.53 4.42
C ASN A 65 -13.31 9.06 3.11
N PHE A 66 -12.06 9.47 2.88
CA PHE A 66 -11.32 9.15 1.68
C PHE A 66 -10.05 8.40 2.03
N ILE A 67 -9.75 7.38 1.21
CA ILE A 67 -8.45 6.73 1.20
C ILE A 67 -7.82 6.91 -0.18
N GLY A 68 -6.61 7.46 -0.19
CA GLY A 68 -5.75 7.48 -1.35
C GLY A 68 -4.70 6.39 -1.20
N ILE A 69 -4.61 5.46 -2.16
CA ILE A 69 -3.55 4.45 -2.21
C ILE A 69 -2.66 4.74 -3.41
N ARG A 70 -1.35 4.72 -3.21
CA ARG A 70 -0.35 4.84 -4.27
C ARG A 70 0.56 3.63 -4.25
N VAL A 71 0.76 3.02 -5.41
CA VAL A 71 1.73 1.94 -5.60
C VAL A 71 2.75 2.38 -6.65
N ILE A 72 4.02 2.15 -6.38
CA ILE A 72 5.11 2.32 -7.36
C ILE A 72 5.90 1.02 -7.41
N ILE A 73 6.05 0.45 -8.60
CA ILE A 73 6.86 -0.73 -8.85
C ILE A 73 8.17 -0.29 -9.50
N ARG A 74 9.30 -0.67 -8.90
CA ARG A 74 10.65 -0.37 -9.40
C ARG A 74 11.46 -1.65 -9.61
N ASP A 75 12.40 -1.61 -10.53
CA ASP A 75 13.39 -2.67 -10.70
C ASP A 75 14.69 -2.39 -9.91
N TYR A 76 15.68 -3.26 -10.12
CA TYR A 76 16.99 -3.19 -9.45
C TYR A 76 17.86 -2.00 -9.88
N LEU A 77 17.53 -1.34 -11.00
CA LEU A 77 18.14 -0.07 -11.44
C LEU A 77 17.35 1.14 -10.92
N GLU A 78 16.39 0.90 -10.02
CA GLU A 78 15.43 1.88 -9.52
C GLU A 78 14.52 2.48 -10.59
N ALA A 79 14.49 1.92 -11.79
CA ALA A 79 13.63 2.37 -12.87
C ALA A 79 12.18 2.03 -12.53
N VAL A 80 11.28 3.00 -12.71
CA VAL A 80 9.84 2.79 -12.52
C VAL A 80 9.32 1.90 -13.64
N ARG A 81 8.75 0.75 -13.26
CA ARG A 81 8.14 -0.22 -14.17
C ARG A 81 6.61 -0.15 -14.17
N GLY A 82 6.03 0.42 -13.12
CA GLY A 82 4.60 0.65 -13.03
C GLY A 82 4.26 1.61 -11.89
N ALA A 83 3.14 2.30 -12.02
CA ALA A 83 2.59 3.14 -10.97
C ALA A 83 1.06 3.06 -11.00
N LEU A 84 0.45 3.04 -9.81
CA LEU A 84 -0.99 3.08 -9.62
C LEU A 84 -1.31 4.16 -8.60
N TYR A 85 -2.40 4.88 -8.84
CA TYR A 85 -3.00 5.78 -7.87
C TYR A 85 -4.50 5.54 -7.86
N LEU A 86 -5.03 5.25 -6.67
CA LEU A 86 -6.44 5.04 -6.41
C LEU A 86 -6.89 6.08 -5.39
N VAL A 87 -8.06 6.68 -5.63
CA VAL A 87 -8.78 7.48 -4.65
C VAL A 87 -10.18 6.94 -4.62
N ASP A 88 -10.56 6.40 -3.47
CA ASP A 88 -11.91 5.91 -3.26
C ASP A 88 -12.55 6.66 -2.09
N TYR A 89 -13.85 6.95 -2.26
CA TYR A 89 -14.73 7.09 -1.10
C TYR A 89 -14.69 5.75 -0.36
N LEU A 90 -14.84 5.73 0.96
CA LEU A 90 -14.93 4.50 1.74
C LEU A 90 -16.21 3.67 1.45
N GLU A 91 -16.52 3.42 0.19
CA GLU A 91 -17.30 2.30 -0.32
C GLU A 91 -16.37 1.44 -1.19
N LEU A 92 -15.97 0.29 -0.66
CA LEU A 92 -15.08 -0.65 -1.35
C LEU A 92 -15.67 -1.10 -2.69
N PHE A 93 -15.09 -0.65 -3.79
CA PHE A 93 -15.15 -1.34 -5.08
C PHE A 93 -13.79 -1.22 -5.78
N LEU A 94 -12.97 -2.26 -5.67
CA LEU A 94 -11.81 -2.44 -6.54
C LEU A 94 -12.18 -3.43 -7.66
N CYS A 95 -12.40 -2.91 -8.87
CA CYS A 95 -12.22 -3.66 -10.11
C CYS A 95 -10.80 -3.39 -10.62
N PHE A 96 -9.99 -4.43 -10.84
CA PHE A 96 -9.44 -4.87 -12.14
C PHE A 96 -8.69 -6.19 -11.93
#